data_AF-A0A1B6GUJ3-F1
#
_entry.id   AF-A0A1B6GUJ3-F1
#
_cell.length_a   1.000
_cell.length_b   1.000
_cell.length_c   1.000
_cell.angle_alpha   90.00
_cell.angle_beta   90.00
_cell.angle_gamma   90.00
#
_symmetry.space_group_name_H-M   'P 1'
#
loop_
_entity.id
_entity.type
_entity.pdbx_description
1 polymer ?
#
loop_
_entity_poly.entity_id
_entity_poly.type
_entity_poly.pdbx_seq_one_letter_code
_entity_poly.pdbx_strand_id
1 'polypeptide(L)'
;EADKEYSECTSELLNSVDNYALLHLDISWCYLCLRNPAQIPDAERRLRLCEQSFHKSYGPNLERLMAIKGATGNEAALFMRLHLMQGIVLFHQNKRNEARQLFERVQSELSGLKLDDDKICLLLELGYTNAEARLGLRAARGNIEEAEELICRKRREKDLAREKNRVQLKNERERIKLGLCADGQQYCEPSLVDKLVKMGFNHSQSVQALKMSNNVVSEAVSIIHDQPHLLASSSRAPSEESIAQVASLGIEPELAREALEKCPELERAVKSLSSMSQSPQASEALAAASASAMSFLENFHKKRKAKMEKEKQAFERVSEGLIDNDLTDDHLDVSLAQEEQFLMEYLSLLN
;
A
#
# COMPACT_ATOMS: atom_id res chain seq x y z
N GLU A 1 -11.70 9.20 -19.40
CA GLU A 1 -11.20 9.66 -18.10
C GLU A 1 -9.86 9.01 -17.79
N ALA A 2 -9.78 7.68 -17.63
CA ALA A 2 -8.50 6.98 -17.41
C ALA A 2 -7.38 7.28 -18.43
N ASP A 3 -7.65 7.22 -19.74
CA ASP A 3 -6.64 7.56 -20.77
C ASP A 3 -6.13 9.01 -20.65
N LYS A 4 -6.99 9.92 -20.16
CA LYS A 4 -6.64 11.34 -19.96
C LYS A 4 -5.73 11.50 -18.74
N GLU A 5 -6.11 10.89 -17.61
CA GLU A 5 -5.29 10.87 -16.39
C GLU A 5 -3.93 10.20 -16.62
N TYR A 6 -3.89 9.10 -17.38
CA TYR A 6 -2.62 8.46 -17.76
C TYR A 6 -1.77 9.35 -18.68
N SER A 7 -2.39 10.12 -19.59
CA SER A 7 -1.66 11.07 -20.44
C SER A 7 -1.06 12.26 -19.68
N GLU A 8 -1.56 12.53 -18.48
CA GLU A 8 -1.05 13.56 -17.57
C GLU A 8 0.12 13.03 -16.69
N CYS A 9 0.34 11.71 -16.65
CA CYS A 9 1.46 11.10 -15.94
C CYS A 9 2.79 11.31 -16.69
N THR A 10 3.89 11.49 -15.96
CA THR A 10 5.23 11.62 -16.56
C THR A 10 5.62 10.37 -17.34
N SER A 11 6.21 10.56 -18.52
CA SER A 11 6.64 9.47 -19.39
C SER A 11 7.63 8.51 -18.73
N GLU A 12 8.43 8.98 -17.77
CA GLU A 12 9.34 8.13 -16.99
C GLU A 12 8.58 7.11 -16.12
N LEU A 13 7.50 7.54 -15.47
CA LEU A 13 6.68 6.66 -14.64
C LEU A 13 5.95 5.63 -15.51
N LEU A 14 5.34 6.08 -16.61
CA LEU A 14 4.65 5.18 -17.55
C LEU A 14 5.58 4.13 -18.18
N ASN A 15 6.82 4.52 -18.48
CA ASN A 15 7.83 3.60 -19.02
C ASN A 15 8.40 2.64 -17.96
N SER A 16 8.13 2.88 -16.67
CA SER A 16 8.63 2.04 -15.57
C SER A 16 7.62 0.99 -15.09
N VAL A 17 6.38 1.01 -15.59
CA VAL A 17 5.27 0.20 -15.06
C VAL A 17 4.62 -0.65 -16.17
N ASP A 18 4.58 -1.97 -15.96
CA ASP A 18 4.03 -2.94 -16.92
C ASP A 18 2.49 -2.92 -17.00
N ASN A 19 1.83 -2.45 -15.93
CA ASN A 19 0.37 -2.38 -15.85
C ASN A 19 -0.26 -1.56 -16.98
N TYR A 20 0.46 -0.56 -17.50
CA TYR A 20 -0.03 0.27 -18.60
C TYR A 20 -0.15 -0.53 -19.91
N ALA A 21 0.79 -1.45 -20.16
CA ALA A 21 0.76 -2.33 -21.33
C ALA A 21 -0.39 -3.36 -21.22
N LEU A 22 -0.54 -3.97 -20.03
CA LEU A 22 -1.63 -4.91 -19.75
C LEU A 22 -2.99 -4.27 -19.97
N LEU A 23 -3.18 -3.04 -19.48
CA LEU A 23 -4.42 -2.30 -19.68
C LEU A 23 -4.74 -2.07 -21.17
N HIS A 24 -3.73 -1.76 -21.99
CA HIS A 24 -3.93 -1.63 -23.44
C HIS A 24 -4.35 -2.95 -24.10
N LEU A 25 -3.78 -4.07 -23.67
CA LEU A 25 -4.16 -5.40 -24.14
C LEU A 25 -5.60 -5.73 -23.75
N ASP A 26 -5.98 -5.49 -22.49
CA ASP A 26 -7.31 -5.78 -21.96
C ASP A 26 -8.40 -4.91 -22.60
N ILE A 27 -8.14 -3.62 -22.83
CA ILE A 27 -9.09 -2.74 -23.53
C ILE A 27 -9.31 -3.25 -24.96
N SER A 28 -8.22 -3.63 -25.65
CA SER A 28 -8.31 -4.18 -27.01
C SER A 28 -9.10 -5.50 -27.01
N TRP A 29 -8.88 -6.36 -26.02
CA TRP A 29 -9.64 -7.58 -25.81
C TRP A 29 -11.13 -7.31 -25.60
N CYS A 30 -11.48 -6.33 -24.76
CA CYS A 30 -12.86 -5.90 -24.56
C CYS A 30 -13.52 -5.44 -25.87
N TYR A 31 -12.82 -4.71 -26.73
CA TYR A 31 -13.35 -4.32 -28.05
C TYR A 31 -13.69 -5.53 -28.92
N LEU A 32 -12.85 -6.57 -28.89
CA LEU A 32 -13.10 -7.83 -29.58
C LEU A 32 -14.33 -8.56 -28.99
N CYS A 33 -14.40 -8.71 -27.66
CA CYS A 33 -15.54 -9.36 -27.00
C CYS A 33 -16.87 -8.66 -27.28
N LEU A 34 -16.85 -7.32 -27.39
CA LEU A 34 -18.01 -6.52 -27.76
C LEU A 34 -18.35 -6.57 -29.26
N ARG A 35 -17.52 -7.24 -30.07
CA ARG A 35 -17.63 -7.34 -31.54
C ARG A 35 -17.84 -5.97 -32.19
N ASN A 36 -17.11 -4.96 -31.72
CA ASN A 36 -17.25 -3.59 -32.22
C ASN A 36 -16.15 -3.25 -33.26
N PRO A 37 -16.42 -3.39 -34.58
CA PRO A 37 -15.41 -3.14 -35.60
C PRO A 37 -15.00 -1.66 -35.71
N ALA A 38 -15.80 -0.73 -35.18
CA ALA A 38 -15.46 0.70 -35.22
C ALA A 38 -14.22 1.04 -34.38
N GLN A 39 -13.87 0.18 -33.42
CA GLN A 39 -12.73 0.39 -32.52
C GLN A 39 -11.42 -0.24 -33.01
N ILE A 40 -11.40 -0.90 -34.17
CA ILE A 40 -10.20 -1.56 -34.73
C ILE A 40 -9.00 -0.59 -34.85
N PRO A 41 -9.16 0.67 -35.31
CA PRO A 41 -8.04 1.60 -35.37
C PRO A 41 -7.44 1.95 -33.99
N ASP A 42 -8.29 2.08 -32.96
CA ASP A 42 -7.81 2.31 -31.59
C ASP A 42 -7.15 1.05 -31.02
N ALA A 43 -7.72 -0.13 -31.28
CA ALA A 43 -7.12 -1.42 -30.91
C ALA A 43 -5.71 -1.57 -31.50
N GLU A 44 -5.52 -1.27 -32.80
CA GLU A 44 -4.21 -1.32 -33.45
C GLU A 44 -3.18 -0.41 -32.76
N ARG A 45 -3.58 0.82 -32.40
CA ARG A 45 -2.70 1.77 -31.69
C ARG A 45 -2.34 1.24 -30.31
N ARG A 46 -3.30 0.73 -29.55
CA ARG A 46 -3.10 0.18 -28.19
C ARG A 46 -2.21 -1.06 -28.22
N LEU A 47 -2.42 -1.97 -29.16
CA LEU A 47 -1.62 -3.18 -29.30
C LEU A 47 -0.15 -2.86 -29.65
N ARG A 48 0.10 -1.84 -30.48
CA ARG A 48 1.48 -1.38 -30.75
C ARG A 48 2.17 -0.83 -29.50
N LEU A 49 1.45 -0.05 -28.67
CA LEU A 49 1.99 0.45 -27.41
C LEU A 49 2.26 -0.70 -26.43
N CYS A 50 1.33 -1.65 -26.32
CA CYS A 50 1.49 -2.86 -25.53
C CYS A 50 2.74 -3.65 -25.94
N GLU A 51 2.90 -3.89 -27.24
CA GLU A 51 4.04 -4.61 -27.80
C GLU A 51 5.37 -3.93 -27.47
N GLN A 52 5.48 -2.61 -27.68
CA GLN A 52 6.70 -1.86 -27.36
C GLN A 52 7.05 -1.95 -25.89
N SER A 53 6.06 -1.85 -25.00
CA SER A 53 6.28 -1.99 -23.56
C SER A 53 6.69 -3.42 -23.20
N PHE A 54 6.05 -4.44 -23.76
CA PHE A 54 6.42 -5.84 -23.54
C PHE A 54 7.87 -6.13 -23.97
N HIS A 55 8.29 -5.61 -25.12
CA HIS A 55 9.68 -5.75 -25.59
C HIS A 55 10.68 -5.08 -24.64
N LYS A 56 10.35 -3.91 -24.08
CA LYS A 56 11.21 -3.24 -23.10
C LYS A 56 11.28 -4.02 -21.78
N SER A 57 10.15 -4.51 -21.29
CA SER A 57 10.05 -5.14 -19.96
C SER A 57 10.55 -6.58 -19.96
N TYR A 58 10.19 -7.37 -20.97
CA TYR A 58 10.48 -8.81 -21.03
C TYR A 58 11.58 -9.19 -22.03
N GLY A 59 11.86 -8.32 -23.01
CA GLY A 59 12.72 -8.61 -24.16
C GLY A 59 11.92 -9.19 -25.35
N PRO A 60 12.34 -8.98 -26.61
CA PRO A 60 11.70 -9.53 -27.81
C PRO A 60 11.45 -11.04 -27.77
N ASN A 61 12.34 -11.82 -27.14
CA ASN A 61 12.22 -13.27 -27.02
C ASN A 61 12.10 -13.71 -25.56
N LEU A 62 11.57 -12.85 -24.69
CA LEU A 62 11.46 -13.08 -23.24
C LEU A 62 12.82 -13.32 -22.56
N GLU A 63 13.95 -12.94 -23.18
CA GLU A 63 15.28 -13.24 -22.66
C GLU A 63 15.60 -12.53 -21.35
N ARG A 64 15.10 -11.29 -21.18
CA ARG A 64 15.27 -10.53 -19.94
C ARG A 64 14.46 -11.16 -18.82
N LEU A 65 13.23 -11.58 -19.12
CA LEU A 65 12.38 -12.28 -18.17
C LEU A 65 13.00 -13.61 -17.74
N MET A 66 13.53 -14.38 -18.69
CA MET A 66 14.24 -15.63 -18.41
C MET A 66 15.44 -15.41 -17.49
N ALA A 67 16.24 -14.36 -17.74
CA ALA A 67 17.40 -14.04 -16.92
C ALA A 67 17.04 -13.64 -15.47
N ILE A 68 15.88 -13.02 -15.24
CA ILE A 68 15.45 -12.54 -13.92
C ILE A 68 14.66 -13.61 -13.15
N LYS A 69 13.66 -14.21 -13.80
CA LYS A 69 12.66 -15.09 -13.16
C LYS A 69 12.98 -16.58 -13.35
N GLY A 70 13.83 -16.94 -14.32
CA GLY A 70 14.17 -18.33 -14.66
C GLY A 70 13.04 -19.11 -15.34
N ALA A 71 11.87 -18.49 -15.52
CA ALA A 71 10.72 -19.06 -16.20
C ALA A 71 10.00 -17.95 -16.98
N THR A 72 9.48 -18.30 -18.17
CA THR A 72 8.83 -17.36 -19.09
C THR A 72 7.39 -17.75 -19.42
N GLY A 73 6.95 -18.93 -18.97
CA GLY A 73 5.69 -19.52 -19.43
C GLY A 73 4.45 -18.67 -19.10
N ASN A 74 4.44 -17.98 -17.96
CA ASN A 74 3.27 -17.20 -17.54
C ASN A 74 3.07 -15.95 -18.39
N GLU A 75 4.13 -15.21 -18.65
CA GLU A 75 4.12 -14.00 -19.47
C GLU A 75 4.02 -14.34 -20.96
N ALA A 76 4.46 -15.52 -21.38
CA ALA A 76 4.26 -16.01 -22.75
C ALA A 76 2.76 -16.11 -23.12
N ALA A 77 1.87 -16.33 -22.15
CA ALA A 77 0.41 -16.27 -22.37
C ALA A 77 -0.06 -14.87 -22.80
N LEU A 78 0.56 -13.80 -22.26
CA LEU A 78 0.26 -12.43 -22.64
C LEU A 78 0.71 -12.12 -24.06
N PHE A 79 1.90 -12.59 -24.45
CA PHE A 79 2.40 -12.47 -25.82
C PHE A 79 1.51 -13.21 -26.82
N MET A 80 1.09 -14.44 -26.49
CA MET A 80 0.16 -15.19 -27.34
C MET A 80 -1.15 -14.43 -27.54
N ARG A 81 -1.73 -13.87 -26.47
CA ARG A 81 -2.93 -13.01 -26.58
C ARG A 81 -2.67 -11.76 -27.42
N LEU A 82 -1.52 -11.11 -27.27
CA LEU A 82 -1.11 -9.96 -28.09
C LEU A 82 -1.04 -10.33 -29.58
N HIS A 83 -0.36 -11.42 -29.93
CA HIS A 83 -0.25 -11.88 -31.32
C HIS A 83 -1.62 -12.27 -31.89
N LEU A 84 -2.48 -12.92 -31.11
CA LEU A 84 -3.87 -13.23 -31.52
C LEU A 84 -4.63 -11.95 -31.88
N MET A 85 -4.57 -10.95 -31.00
CA MET A 85 -5.23 -9.66 -31.22
C MET A 85 -4.69 -8.91 -32.43
N GLN A 86 -3.37 -8.91 -32.63
CA GLN A 86 -2.74 -8.34 -33.82
C GLN A 86 -3.21 -9.07 -35.10
N GLY A 87 -3.31 -10.41 -35.07
CA GLY A 87 -3.81 -11.20 -36.20
C GLY A 87 -5.24 -10.86 -36.57
N ILE A 88 -6.09 -10.65 -35.57
CA ILE A 88 -7.49 -10.22 -35.74
C ILE A 88 -7.55 -8.81 -36.35
N VAL A 89 -6.73 -7.87 -35.88
CA VAL A 89 -6.65 -6.53 -36.48
C VAL A 89 -6.23 -6.62 -37.95
N LEU A 90 -5.22 -7.42 -38.29
CA LEU A 90 -4.78 -7.63 -39.68
C LEU A 90 -5.88 -8.24 -40.56
N PHE A 91 -6.67 -9.17 -40.00
CA PHE A 91 -7.84 -9.74 -40.67
C PHE A 91 -8.86 -8.65 -41.04
N HIS A 92 -9.22 -7.78 -40.09
CA HIS A 92 -10.17 -6.66 -40.32
C HIS A 92 -9.60 -5.55 -41.22
N GLN A 93 -8.27 -5.43 -41.32
CA GLN A 93 -7.58 -4.59 -42.31
C GLN A 93 -7.52 -5.22 -43.72
N ASN A 94 -8.13 -6.39 -43.92
CA ASN A 94 -8.11 -7.14 -45.17
C ASN A 94 -6.71 -7.68 -45.57
N LYS A 95 -5.75 -7.69 -44.65
CA LYS A 95 -4.40 -8.27 -44.83
C LYS A 95 -4.40 -9.76 -44.48
N ARG A 96 -5.17 -10.53 -45.24
CA ARG A 96 -5.45 -11.95 -44.92
C ARG A 96 -4.22 -12.85 -44.84
N ASN A 97 -3.22 -12.63 -45.69
CA ASN A 97 -2.00 -13.46 -45.70
C ASN A 97 -1.16 -13.26 -44.44
N GLU A 98 -0.98 -12.00 -44.02
CA GLU A 98 -0.26 -11.66 -42.77
C GLU A 98 -1.03 -12.18 -41.55
N ALA A 99 -2.36 -12.03 -41.55
CA ALA A 99 -3.21 -12.58 -40.49
C ALA A 99 -3.07 -14.10 -40.36
N ARG A 100 -3.05 -14.83 -41.49
CA ARG A 100 -2.88 -16.29 -41.50
C ARG A 100 -1.54 -16.72 -40.88
N GLN A 101 -0.43 -16.10 -41.30
CA GLN A 101 0.89 -16.38 -40.74
C GLN A 101 0.93 -16.13 -39.22
N LEU A 102 0.28 -15.05 -38.78
CA LEU A 102 0.23 -14.73 -37.36
C LEU A 102 -0.65 -15.71 -36.57
N PHE A 103 -1.77 -16.18 -37.13
CA PHE A 103 -2.59 -17.21 -36.50
C PHE A 103 -1.90 -18.58 -36.43
N GLU A 104 -1.11 -18.97 -37.43
CA GLU A 104 -0.28 -20.20 -37.38
C GLU A 104 0.76 -20.12 -36.26
N ARG A 105 1.38 -18.94 -36.08
CA ARG A 105 2.26 -18.68 -34.94
C ARG A 105 1.52 -18.78 -33.62
N VAL A 106 0.37 -18.13 -33.49
CA VAL A 106 -0.47 -18.16 -32.27
C VAL A 106 -0.89 -19.59 -31.94
N GLN A 107 -1.23 -20.41 -32.93
CA GLN A 107 -1.56 -21.82 -32.73
C GLN A 107 -0.38 -22.63 -32.16
N SER A 108 0.83 -22.35 -32.64
CA SER A 108 2.06 -22.97 -32.13
C SER A 108 2.35 -22.53 -30.69
N GLU A 109 2.18 -21.23 -30.39
CA GLU A 109 2.34 -20.68 -29.03
C GLU A 109 1.29 -21.25 -28.06
N LEU A 110 0.02 -21.30 -28.49
CA LEU A 110 -1.08 -21.83 -27.70
C LEU A 110 -0.87 -23.31 -27.36
N SER A 111 -0.44 -24.13 -28.33
CA SER A 111 -0.19 -25.56 -28.09
C SER A 111 0.94 -25.80 -27.09
N GLY A 112 1.98 -24.95 -27.09
CA GLY A 112 3.04 -24.99 -26.08
C GLY A 112 2.64 -24.49 -24.69
N LEU A 113 1.59 -23.68 -24.59
CA LEU A 113 1.07 -23.12 -23.33
C LEU A 113 -0.09 -23.92 -22.73
N LYS A 114 -0.74 -24.76 -23.54
CA LYS A 114 -1.87 -25.59 -23.12
C LYS A 114 -1.39 -26.60 -22.08
N LEU A 115 -2.07 -26.60 -20.95
CA LEU A 115 -1.76 -27.47 -19.84
C LEU A 115 -2.57 -28.77 -19.94
N ASP A 116 -2.02 -29.81 -19.37
CA ASP A 116 -2.66 -31.11 -19.25
C ASP A 116 -3.58 -31.12 -18.02
N ASP A 117 -4.88 -31.34 -18.25
CA ASP A 117 -5.90 -31.32 -17.20
C ASP A 117 -5.66 -32.39 -16.14
N ASP A 118 -5.08 -33.55 -16.51
CA ASP A 118 -4.76 -34.62 -15.56
C ASP A 118 -3.67 -34.16 -14.57
N LYS A 119 -2.69 -33.39 -15.03
CA LYS A 119 -1.62 -32.84 -14.19
C LYS A 119 -2.13 -31.73 -13.28
N ILE A 120 -3.09 -30.93 -13.75
CA ILE A 120 -3.76 -29.94 -12.91
C ILE A 120 -4.53 -30.65 -11.80
N CYS A 121 -5.31 -31.69 -12.14
CA CYS A 121 -6.06 -32.49 -11.16
C CYS A 121 -5.14 -33.06 -10.07
N LEU A 122 -3.98 -33.61 -10.44
CA LEU A 122 -3.01 -34.14 -9.47
C LEU A 122 -2.54 -33.07 -8.47
N LEU A 123 -2.22 -31.86 -8.94
CA LEU A 123 -1.82 -30.76 -8.03
C LEU A 123 -2.99 -30.29 -7.14
N LEU A 124 -4.22 -30.33 -7.65
CA LEU A 124 -5.41 -30.03 -6.84
C LEU A 124 -5.61 -31.06 -5.73
N GLU A 125 -5.40 -32.35 -6.02
CA GLU A 125 -5.46 -33.44 -5.04
C GLU A 125 -4.42 -33.29 -3.92
N LEU A 126 -3.25 -32.73 -4.25
CA LEU A 126 -2.21 -32.37 -3.29
C LEU A 126 -2.54 -31.13 -2.44
N GLY A 127 -3.66 -30.45 -2.71
CA GLY A 127 -4.14 -29.30 -1.94
C GLY A 127 -3.65 -27.95 -2.46
N TYR A 128 -3.16 -27.87 -3.71
CA TYR A 128 -2.89 -26.60 -4.37
C TYR A 128 -4.16 -26.00 -4.94
N THR A 129 -4.19 -24.67 -5.06
CA THR A 129 -5.31 -23.99 -5.73
C THR A 129 -5.20 -24.14 -7.25
N ASN A 130 -6.33 -23.95 -7.95
CA ASN A 130 -6.36 -23.97 -9.42
C ASN A 130 -5.37 -22.98 -10.06
N ALA A 131 -5.28 -21.76 -9.51
CA ALA A 131 -4.37 -20.73 -10.00
C ALA A 131 -2.90 -21.14 -9.79
N GLU A 132 -2.56 -21.64 -8.59
CA GLU A 132 -1.20 -22.12 -8.29
C GLU A 132 -0.80 -23.29 -9.18
N ALA A 133 -1.71 -24.25 -9.40
CA ALA A 133 -1.46 -25.39 -10.26
C ALA A 133 -1.18 -24.95 -11.70
N ARG A 134 -2.02 -24.06 -12.28
CA ARG A 134 -1.82 -23.55 -13.64
C ARG A 134 -0.53 -22.74 -13.78
N LEU A 135 -0.30 -21.78 -12.89
CA LEU A 135 0.88 -20.93 -12.93
C LEU A 135 2.17 -21.70 -12.66
N GLY A 136 2.12 -22.70 -11.77
CA GLY A 136 3.23 -23.59 -11.46
C GLY A 136 3.59 -24.48 -12.64
N LEU A 137 2.59 -25.20 -13.21
CA LEU A 137 2.81 -26.06 -14.37
C LEU A 137 3.27 -25.29 -15.59
N ARG A 138 2.74 -24.09 -15.83
CA ARG A 138 3.15 -23.26 -16.97
C ARG A 138 4.59 -22.75 -16.81
N ALA A 139 5.00 -22.40 -15.59
CA ALA A 139 6.39 -22.05 -15.30
C ALA A 139 7.33 -23.26 -15.47
N ALA A 140 6.89 -24.45 -15.05
CA ALA A 140 7.62 -25.72 -15.12
C ALA A 140 7.48 -26.46 -16.46
N ARG A 141 6.89 -25.84 -17.50
CA ARG A 141 6.66 -26.45 -18.82
C ARG A 141 5.97 -27.83 -18.75
N GLY A 142 5.04 -27.98 -17.81
CA GLY A 142 4.25 -29.20 -17.62
C GLY A 142 4.94 -30.31 -16.80
N ASN A 143 6.08 -30.03 -16.16
CA ASN A 143 6.68 -30.94 -15.18
C ASN A 143 6.03 -30.74 -13.80
N ILE A 144 5.50 -31.82 -13.22
CA ILE A 144 4.79 -31.80 -11.93
C ILE A 144 5.76 -31.54 -10.77
N GLU A 145 6.88 -32.26 -10.72
CA GLU A 145 7.85 -32.17 -9.61
C GLU A 145 8.42 -30.75 -9.49
N GLU A 146 8.82 -30.18 -10.64
CA GLU A 146 9.31 -28.81 -10.70
C GLU A 146 8.18 -27.81 -10.37
N ALA A 147 6.95 -28.04 -10.82
CA ALA A 147 5.81 -27.19 -10.46
C ALA A 147 5.55 -27.19 -8.94
N GLU A 148 5.61 -28.34 -8.28
CA GLU A 148 5.47 -28.43 -6.82
C GLU A 148 6.55 -27.65 -6.08
N GLU A 149 7.81 -27.79 -6.51
CA GLU A 149 8.93 -27.05 -5.92
C GLU A 149 8.74 -25.53 -6.08
N LEU A 150 8.34 -25.09 -7.27
CA LEU A 150 8.06 -23.69 -7.58
C LEU A 150 6.92 -23.14 -6.73
N ILE A 151 5.81 -23.87 -6.62
CA ILE A 151 4.64 -23.44 -5.83
C ILE A 151 5.03 -23.36 -4.35
N CYS A 152 5.71 -24.38 -3.82
CA CYS A 152 6.17 -24.38 -2.44
C CYS A 152 7.14 -23.22 -2.15
N ARG A 153 8.09 -22.96 -3.04
CA ARG A 153 9.02 -21.84 -2.92
C ARG A 153 8.28 -20.51 -2.89
N LYS A 154 7.35 -20.28 -3.82
CA LYS A 154 6.54 -19.06 -3.87
C LYS A 154 5.71 -18.87 -2.59
N ARG A 155 5.07 -19.93 -2.07
CA ARG A 155 4.33 -19.85 -0.79
C ARG A 155 5.23 -19.40 0.36
N ARG A 156 6.42 -20.01 0.50
CA ARG A 156 7.39 -19.62 1.55
C ARG A 156 7.87 -18.18 1.40
N GLU A 157 8.20 -17.75 0.18
CA GLU A 157 8.61 -16.37 -0.10
C GLU A 157 7.50 -15.37 0.26
N LYS A 158 6.24 -15.69 -0.09
CA LYS A 158 5.07 -14.91 0.28
C LYS A 158 4.89 -14.82 1.79
N ASP A 159 4.98 -15.94 2.51
CA ASP A 159 4.83 -15.95 3.97
C ASP A 159 5.92 -15.13 4.66
N LEU A 160 7.17 -15.22 4.18
CA LEU A 160 8.28 -14.40 4.68
C LEU A 160 8.08 -12.91 4.38
N ALA A 161 7.57 -12.57 3.19
CA ALA A 161 7.27 -11.20 2.83
C ALA A 161 6.13 -10.63 3.69
N ARG A 162 5.06 -11.41 3.91
CA ARG A 162 3.95 -11.05 4.81
C ARG A 162 4.44 -10.80 6.23
N GLU A 163 5.29 -11.67 6.76
CA GLU A 163 5.85 -11.48 8.10
C GLU A 163 6.73 -10.22 8.19
N LYS A 164 7.61 -10.00 7.21
CA LYS A 164 8.43 -8.79 7.14
C LYS A 164 7.57 -7.52 7.06
N ASN A 165 6.56 -7.49 6.19
CA ASN A 165 5.64 -6.36 6.06
C ASN A 165 4.87 -6.11 7.36
N ARG A 166 4.40 -7.17 8.03
CA ARG A 166 3.72 -7.08 9.33
C ARG A 166 4.61 -6.47 10.40
N VAL A 167 5.87 -6.89 10.49
CA VAL A 167 6.84 -6.33 11.44
C VAL A 167 7.16 -4.87 11.11
N GLN A 168 7.39 -4.54 9.83
CA GLN A 168 7.65 -3.16 9.39
C GLN A 168 6.48 -2.24 9.72
N LEU A 169 5.24 -2.66 9.45
CA LEU A 169 4.05 -1.87 9.75
C LEU A 169 3.87 -1.64 11.25
N LYS A 170 4.15 -2.65 12.08
CA LYS A 170 4.13 -2.53 13.54
C LYS A 170 5.17 -1.51 14.02
N ASN A 171 6.41 -1.62 13.53
CA ASN A 171 7.49 -0.70 13.89
C ASN A 171 7.14 0.74 13.46
N GLU A 172 6.56 0.93 12.29
CA GLU A 172 6.14 2.25 11.81
C GLU A 172 5.02 2.85 12.66
N ARG A 173 4.03 2.03 13.04
CA ARG A 173 2.98 2.46 13.99
C ARG A 173 3.56 2.85 15.35
N GLU A 174 4.59 2.15 15.82
CA GLU A 174 5.27 2.47 17.08
C GLU A 174 6.09 3.76 16.97
N ARG A 175 6.83 3.97 15.88
CA ARG A 175 7.54 5.24 15.60
C ARG A 175 6.60 6.43 15.66
N ILE A 176 5.44 6.33 15.03
CA ILE A 176 4.42 7.40 15.04
C ILE A 176 3.90 7.65 16.45
N LYS A 177 3.68 6.60 17.27
CA LYS A 177 3.26 6.74 18.67
C LYS A 177 4.32 7.41 19.54
N LEU A 178 5.60 7.06 19.32
CA LEU A 178 6.72 7.65 20.04
C LEU A 178 6.88 9.12 19.66
N GLY A 179 6.65 9.49 18.40
CA GLY A 179 6.68 10.87 17.91
C GLY A 179 8.08 11.34 17.53
N LEU A 180 8.15 12.61 17.10
CA LEU A 180 9.37 13.22 16.55
C LEU A 180 10.43 13.47 17.64
N CYS A 181 11.70 13.39 17.23
CA CYS A 181 12.87 13.82 17.97
C CYS A 181 12.98 15.35 18.01
N ALA A 182 13.94 15.87 18.78
CA ALA A 182 14.16 17.30 18.95
C ALA A 182 14.55 18.01 17.64
N ASP A 183 15.11 17.27 16.68
CA ASP A 183 15.40 17.76 15.33
C ASP A 183 14.16 18.10 14.49
N GLY A 184 12.98 17.58 14.85
CA GLY A 184 11.74 17.71 14.09
C GLY A 184 11.74 16.98 12.74
N GLN A 185 12.76 16.17 12.45
CA GLN A 185 12.95 15.45 11.19
C GLN A 185 12.81 13.94 11.37
N GLN A 186 13.34 13.38 12.45
CA GLN A 186 13.37 11.94 12.68
C GLN A 186 12.35 11.52 13.73
N TYR A 187 11.71 10.37 13.54
CA TYR A 187 10.92 9.74 14.59
C TYR A 187 11.84 9.03 15.60
N CYS A 188 11.41 8.98 16.85
CA CYS A 188 12.11 8.20 17.87
C CYS A 188 11.99 6.71 17.53
N GLU A 189 13.13 6.01 17.51
CA GLU A 189 13.22 4.62 17.05
C GLU A 189 12.84 3.62 18.17
N PRO A 190 11.78 2.80 18.00
CA PRO A 190 11.33 1.84 19.00
C PRO A 190 12.41 0.84 19.40
N SER A 191 13.19 0.38 18.41
CA SER A 191 14.29 -0.56 18.61
C SER A 191 15.35 -0.05 19.59
N LEU A 192 15.53 1.27 19.70
CA LEU A 192 16.49 1.90 20.62
C LEU A 192 15.89 2.10 22.01
N VAL A 193 14.60 2.43 22.08
CA VAL A 193 13.85 2.48 23.35
C VAL A 193 13.92 1.12 24.03
N ASP A 194 13.64 0.04 23.29
CA ASP A 194 13.72 -1.33 23.79
C ASP A 194 15.13 -1.71 24.28
N LYS A 195 16.18 -1.22 23.61
CA LYS A 195 17.57 -1.43 24.07
C LYS A 195 17.82 -0.74 25.41
N LEU A 196 17.39 0.51 25.59
CA LEU A 196 17.55 1.23 26.85
C LEU A 196 16.72 0.60 27.98
N VAL A 197 15.50 0.13 27.68
CA VAL A 197 14.67 -0.60 28.65
C VAL A 197 15.35 -1.90 29.06
N LYS A 198 15.95 -2.65 28.11
CA LYS A 198 16.73 -3.86 28.41
C LYS A 198 17.99 -3.57 29.24
N MET A 199 18.55 -2.36 29.16
CA MET A 199 19.64 -1.89 30.03
C MET A 199 19.17 -1.51 31.44
N GLY A 200 17.87 -1.51 31.71
CA GLY A 200 17.28 -1.23 33.02
C GLY A 200 16.74 0.20 33.19
N PHE A 201 16.74 1.02 32.14
CA PHE A 201 16.18 2.37 32.20
C PHE A 201 14.65 2.35 32.08
N ASN A 202 13.98 3.34 32.68
CA ASN A 202 12.53 3.47 32.60
C ASN A 202 12.12 3.85 31.17
N HIS A 203 11.14 3.15 30.61
CA HIS A 203 10.60 3.39 29.26
C HIS A 203 10.31 4.88 28.99
N SER A 204 9.66 5.59 29.92
CA SER A 204 9.31 7.01 29.69
C SER A 204 10.54 7.91 29.61
N GLN A 205 11.55 7.65 30.45
CA GLN A 205 12.82 8.37 30.44
C GLN A 205 13.63 8.04 29.19
N SER A 206 13.64 6.77 28.77
CA SER A 206 14.31 6.32 27.55
C SER A 206 13.74 7.00 26.30
N VAL A 207 12.41 7.11 26.19
CA VAL A 207 11.77 7.81 25.06
C VAL A 207 12.16 9.29 25.05
N GLN A 208 12.11 9.98 26.19
CA GLN A 208 12.41 11.41 26.26
C GLN A 208 13.90 11.69 26.02
N ALA A 209 14.79 10.86 26.56
CA ALA A 209 16.23 10.97 26.32
C ALA A 209 16.59 10.73 24.86
N LEU A 210 15.99 9.72 24.22
CA LEU A 210 16.21 9.42 22.80
C LEU A 210 15.66 10.51 21.88
N LYS A 211 14.56 11.16 22.25
CA LYS A 211 14.06 12.35 21.54
C LYS A 211 15.05 13.51 21.63
N MET A 212 15.62 13.75 22.81
CA MET A 212 16.59 14.82 23.01
C MET A 212 17.93 14.53 22.32
N SER A 213 18.34 13.26 22.27
CA SER A 213 19.60 12.83 21.63
C SER A 213 19.46 12.45 20.16
N ASN A 214 18.32 12.71 19.53
CA ASN A 214 18.04 12.35 18.13
C ASN A 214 18.45 10.91 17.79
N ASN A 215 17.98 9.94 18.57
CA ASN A 215 18.28 8.51 18.42
C ASN A 215 19.75 8.10 18.64
N VAL A 216 20.60 8.94 19.23
CA VAL A 216 21.95 8.55 19.66
C VAL A 216 21.89 7.94 21.05
N VAL A 217 22.21 6.64 21.15
CA VAL A 217 22.11 5.87 22.42
C VAL A 217 23.10 6.37 23.47
N SER A 218 24.35 6.62 23.09
CA SER A 218 25.39 7.08 24.03
C SER A 218 25.01 8.39 24.70
N GLU A 219 24.54 9.36 23.90
CA GLU A 219 24.06 10.64 24.38
C GLU A 219 22.78 10.50 25.21
N ALA A 220 21.85 9.62 24.81
CA ALA A 220 20.66 9.35 25.63
C ALA A 220 21.03 8.84 27.03
N VAL A 221 22.01 7.93 27.13
CA VAL A 221 22.49 7.42 28.42
C VAL A 221 23.15 8.52 29.25
N SER A 222 23.97 9.39 28.63
CA SER A 222 24.54 10.56 29.31
C SER A 222 23.46 11.51 29.82
N ILE A 223 22.44 11.82 29.02
CA ILE A 223 21.32 12.67 29.42
C ILE A 223 20.55 12.04 30.59
N ILE A 224 20.35 10.71 30.58
CA ILE A 224 19.69 9.99 31.66
C ILE A 224 20.47 10.08 32.97
N HIS A 225 21.80 9.98 32.91
CA HIS A 225 22.66 10.00 34.09
C HIS A 225 22.91 11.41 34.62
N ASP A 226 23.21 12.36 33.73
CA ASP A 226 23.69 13.69 34.08
C ASP A 226 22.53 14.68 34.32
N GLN A 227 21.39 14.47 33.66
CA GLN A 227 20.26 15.40 33.70
C GLN A 227 18.89 14.70 33.86
N PRO A 228 18.67 13.89 34.91
CA PRO A 228 17.39 13.21 35.14
C PRO A 228 16.21 14.17 35.37
N HIS A 229 16.49 15.43 35.76
CA HIS A 229 15.49 16.48 35.94
C HIS A 229 14.85 16.96 34.61
N LEU A 230 15.56 16.87 33.48
CA LEU A 230 15.01 17.19 32.15
C LEU A 230 14.12 16.07 31.58
N LEU A 231 14.24 14.85 32.14
CA LEU A 231 13.50 13.65 31.76
C LEU A 231 12.32 13.35 32.69
N ALA A 232 12.24 14.01 33.84
CA ALA A 232 11.03 14.04 34.63
C ALA A 232 9.93 14.62 33.76
N SER A 233 8.85 13.85 33.60
CA SER A 233 7.67 14.22 32.82
C SER A 233 7.41 15.71 32.95
N SER A 234 7.50 16.42 31.84
CA SER A 234 7.20 17.83 31.73
C SER A 234 5.96 18.14 32.57
N SER A 235 6.17 18.73 33.75
CA SER A 235 5.29 19.79 34.25
C SER A 235 5.35 20.83 33.15
N ARG A 236 4.50 20.64 32.13
CA ARG A 236 4.47 21.45 30.92
C ARG A 236 4.26 22.87 31.42
N ALA A 237 5.28 23.72 31.27
CA ALA A 237 5.13 25.12 31.56
C ALA A 237 3.85 25.57 30.84
N PRO A 238 2.88 26.16 31.56
CA PRO A 238 1.57 26.44 30.97
C PRO A 238 1.75 27.32 29.73
N SER A 239 1.16 26.92 28.60
CA SER A 239 1.25 27.74 27.38
C SER A 239 0.56 29.08 27.63
N GLU A 240 1.10 30.17 27.10
CA GLU A 240 0.47 31.49 27.22
C GLU A 240 -0.98 31.50 26.72
N GLU A 241 -1.31 30.65 25.73
CA GLU A 241 -2.68 30.43 25.28
C GLU A 241 -3.58 29.80 26.36
N SER A 242 -3.08 28.82 27.11
CA SER A 242 -3.81 28.21 28.23
C SER A 242 -3.98 29.19 29.41
N ILE A 243 -2.98 30.03 29.66
CA ILE A 243 -3.05 31.09 30.68
C ILE A 243 -4.06 32.16 30.25
N ALA A 244 -4.04 32.58 28.97
CA ALA A 244 -4.99 33.54 28.42
C ALA A 244 -6.42 32.99 28.39
N GLN A 245 -6.60 31.68 28.18
CA GLN A 245 -7.91 31.01 28.24
C GLN A 245 -8.45 30.92 29.67
N VAL A 246 -7.61 30.78 30.70
CA VAL A 246 -8.05 30.86 32.10
C VAL A 246 -8.27 32.31 32.53
N ALA A 247 -7.46 33.25 32.03
CA ALA A 247 -7.61 34.68 32.31
C ALA A 247 -8.87 35.29 31.67
N SER A 248 -9.29 34.81 30.50
CA SER A 248 -10.56 35.22 29.86
C SER A 248 -11.80 34.78 30.63
N LEU A 249 -11.64 33.87 31.61
CA LEU A 249 -12.67 33.49 32.58
C LEU A 249 -12.72 34.46 33.79
N GLY A 250 -12.03 35.60 33.75
CA GLY A 250 -12.06 36.61 34.81
C GLY A 250 -11.16 36.30 36.01
N ILE A 251 -10.22 35.36 35.85
CA ILE A 251 -9.24 34.97 36.87
C ILE A 251 -7.94 35.75 36.63
N GLU A 252 -7.31 36.23 37.70
CA GLU A 252 -6.06 36.99 37.60
C GLU A 252 -4.95 36.13 36.98
N PRO A 253 -4.17 36.65 36.01
CA PRO A 253 -3.21 35.85 35.23
C PRO A 253 -2.12 35.17 36.08
N GLU A 254 -1.81 35.72 37.25
CA GLU A 254 -0.85 35.12 38.18
C GLU A 254 -1.40 33.85 38.87
N LEU A 255 -2.68 33.86 39.28
CA LEU A 255 -3.36 32.71 39.88
C LEU A 255 -3.64 31.61 38.86
N ALA A 256 -3.97 32.00 37.63
CA ALA A 256 -4.11 31.08 36.50
C ALA A 256 -2.80 30.31 36.23
N ARG A 257 -1.67 31.03 36.29
CA ARG A 257 -0.34 30.44 36.11
C ARG A 257 -0.01 29.47 37.25
N GLU A 258 -0.24 29.84 38.51
CA GLU A 258 0.06 28.98 39.66
C GLU A 258 -0.79 27.70 39.67
N ALA A 259 -2.07 27.79 39.30
CA ALA A 259 -2.96 26.63 39.22
C ALA A 259 -2.60 25.68 38.07
N LEU A 260 -2.18 26.23 36.92
CA LEU A 260 -1.73 25.44 35.78
C LEU A 260 -0.33 24.84 36.01
N GLU A 261 0.53 25.48 36.81
CA GLU A 261 1.80 24.89 37.28
C GLU A 261 1.55 23.69 38.22
N LYS A 262 0.51 23.74 39.07
CA LYS A 262 0.12 22.63 39.94
C LYS A 262 -0.66 21.51 39.21
N CYS A 263 -1.40 21.86 38.15
CA CYS A 263 -2.23 20.94 37.39
C CYS A 263 -2.15 21.25 35.88
N PRO A 264 -1.40 20.47 35.07
CA PRO A 264 -1.18 20.75 33.65
C PRO A 264 -2.42 20.50 32.76
N GLU A 265 -3.53 20.03 33.33
CA GLU A 265 -4.79 19.80 32.61
C GLU A 265 -5.77 20.94 32.96
N LEU A 266 -6.12 21.74 31.95
CA LEU A 266 -6.94 22.97 32.04
C LEU A 266 -8.20 22.77 32.89
N GLU A 267 -8.88 21.64 32.71
CA GLU A 267 -10.12 21.31 33.43
C GLU A 267 -9.93 21.11 34.93
N ARG A 268 -8.78 20.53 35.36
CA ARG A 268 -8.46 20.38 36.79
C ARG A 268 -8.02 21.70 37.40
N ALA A 269 -7.25 22.49 36.65
CA ALA A 269 -6.81 23.82 37.11
C ALA A 269 -8.01 24.75 37.38
N VAL A 270 -8.97 24.81 36.45
CA VAL A 270 -10.20 25.64 36.61
C VAL A 270 -11.09 25.12 37.75
N LYS A 271 -11.23 23.81 37.93
CA LYS A 271 -11.98 23.22 39.05
C LYS A 271 -11.34 23.53 40.41
N SER A 272 -10.00 23.47 40.48
CA SER A 272 -9.25 23.79 41.69
C SER A 272 -9.31 25.28 42.05
N LEU A 273 -9.45 26.16 41.06
CA LEU A 273 -9.63 27.60 41.27
C LEU A 273 -11.06 27.95 41.68
N SER A 274 -12.05 27.25 41.11
CA SER A 274 -13.47 27.42 41.42
C SER A 274 -13.81 27.01 42.86
N SER A 275 -13.10 26.05 43.45
CA SER A 275 -13.26 25.67 44.86
C SER A 275 -12.65 26.68 45.83
N MET A 276 -11.76 27.56 45.37
CA MET A 276 -11.11 28.60 46.19
C MET A 276 -11.81 29.97 46.12
N SER A 277 -12.58 30.24 45.06
CA SER A 277 -13.32 31.51 44.90
C SER A 277 -14.68 31.46 45.61
N GLN A 278 -14.73 32.00 46.83
CA GLN A 278 -15.99 32.21 47.57
C GLN A 278 -16.48 33.66 47.45
N SER A 279 -16.84 34.10 46.23
CA SER A 279 -17.63 35.33 46.05
C SER A 279 -18.98 35.04 45.34
N PRO A 280 -20.13 35.40 45.94
CA PRO A 280 -21.45 34.91 45.50
C PRO A 280 -22.05 35.64 44.28
N GLN A 281 -21.49 36.76 43.81
CA GLN A 281 -22.07 37.54 42.69
C GLN A 281 -21.33 37.41 41.35
N ALA A 282 -20.09 36.90 41.34
CA ALA A 282 -19.37 36.54 40.11
C ALA A 282 -19.62 35.08 39.68
N SER A 283 -20.25 34.28 40.55
CA SER A 283 -20.32 32.81 40.48
C SER A 283 -21.16 32.25 39.33
N GLU A 284 -22.34 32.79 39.04
CA GLU A 284 -23.26 32.18 38.05
C GLU A 284 -22.90 32.51 36.60
N ALA A 285 -22.43 33.73 36.33
CA ALA A 285 -21.99 34.13 34.99
C ALA A 285 -20.67 33.46 34.59
N LEU A 286 -19.71 33.32 35.51
CA LEU A 286 -18.49 32.54 35.30
C LEU A 286 -18.81 31.05 35.14
N ALA A 287 -19.71 30.49 35.95
CA ALA A 287 -20.06 29.08 35.87
C ALA A 287 -20.76 28.73 34.55
N ALA A 288 -21.67 29.59 34.07
CA ALA A 288 -22.35 29.40 32.79
C ALA A 288 -21.40 29.57 31.59
N ALA A 289 -20.53 30.59 31.61
CA ALA A 289 -19.52 30.79 30.58
C ALA A 289 -18.48 29.66 30.57
N SER A 290 -18.05 29.20 31.75
CA SER A 290 -17.14 28.06 31.92
C SER A 290 -17.78 26.76 31.43
N ALA A 291 -19.05 26.49 31.76
CA ALA A 291 -19.76 25.31 31.27
C ALA A 291 -19.91 25.31 29.74
N SER A 292 -20.20 26.46 29.13
CA SER A 292 -20.34 26.58 27.68
C SER A 292 -18.99 26.47 26.95
N ALA A 293 -17.91 27.01 27.51
CA ALA A 293 -16.56 26.87 26.97
C ALA A 293 -16.04 25.43 27.10
N MET A 294 -16.32 24.77 28.23
CA MET A 294 -16.00 23.36 28.48
C MET A 294 -16.73 22.45 27.49
N SER A 295 -18.02 22.68 27.24
CA SER A 295 -18.76 21.86 26.27
C SER A 295 -18.26 22.07 24.83
N PHE A 296 -17.81 23.28 24.49
CA PHE A 296 -17.26 23.58 23.17
C PHE A 296 -15.89 22.92 22.95
N LEU A 297 -14.99 23.00 23.93
CA LEU A 297 -13.69 22.32 23.92
C LEU A 297 -13.85 20.81 23.89
N GLU A 298 -14.76 20.24 24.69
CA GLU A 298 -15.01 18.80 24.72
C GLU A 298 -15.54 18.30 23.37
N ASN A 299 -16.46 19.05 22.73
CA ASN A 299 -16.96 18.76 21.40
C ASN A 299 -15.88 18.91 20.32
N PHE A 300 -15.01 19.91 20.42
CA PHE A 300 -13.90 20.11 19.50
C PHE A 300 -12.87 18.97 19.58
N HIS A 301 -12.48 18.58 20.80
CA HIS A 301 -11.58 17.46 21.04
C HIS A 301 -12.19 16.12 20.59
N LYS A 302 -13.49 15.87 20.87
CA LYS A 302 -14.21 14.69 20.37
C LYS A 302 -14.21 14.64 18.83
N LYS A 303 -14.49 15.76 18.17
CA LYS A 303 -14.54 15.84 16.69
C LYS A 303 -13.16 15.64 16.06
N ARG A 304 -12.12 16.22 16.64
CA ARG A 304 -10.73 16.06 16.17
C ARG A 304 -10.20 14.64 16.38
N LYS A 305 -10.50 14.03 17.54
CA LYS A 305 -10.16 12.63 17.84
C LYS A 305 -10.90 11.67 16.91
N ALA A 306 -12.19 11.90 16.64
CA ALA A 306 -12.96 11.10 15.69
C ALA A 306 -12.45 11.23 14.25
N LYS A 307 -12.00 12.43 13.82
CA LYS A 307 -11.41 12.63 12.50
C LYS A 307 -10.08 11.87 12.35
N MET A 308 -9.18 12.01 13.33
CA MET A 308 -7.90 11.31 13.36
C MET A 308 -8.09 9.78 13.39
N GLU A 309 -9.05 9.28 14.18
CA GLU A 309 -9.37 7.86 14.25
C GLU A 309 -9.92 7.34 12.92
N LYS A 310 -10.76 8.11 12.22
CA LYS A 310 -11.25 7.76 10.88
C LYS A 310 -10.13 7.74 9.83
N GLU A 311 -9.25 8.73 9.84
CA GLU A 311 -8.08 8.78 8.94
C GLU A 311 -7.14 7.60 9.19
N LYS A 312 -6.89 7.29 10.47
CA LYS A 312 -6.11 6.13 10.86
C LYS A 312 -6.77 4.82 10.42
N GLN A 313 -8.08 4.66 10.63
CA GLN A 313 -8.81 3.48 10.16
C GLN A 313 -8.82 3.38 8.63
N ALA A 314 -8.93 4.50 7.91
CA ALA A 314 -8.85 4.51 6.45
C ALA A 314 -7.44 4.11 5.98
N PHE A 315 -6.40 4.63 6.61
CA PHE A 315 -5.01 4.26 6.33
C PHE A 315 -4.75 2.78 6.67
N GLU A 316 -5.25 2.29 7.81
CA GLU A 316 -5.14 0.88 8.20
C GLU A 316 -5.81 -0.03 7.16
N ARG A 317 -7.03 0.29 6.72
CA ARG A 317 -7.71 -0.45 5.63
C ARG A 317 -6.93 -0.46 4.32
N VAL A 318 -6.36 0.68 3.91
CA VAL A 318 -5.54 0.76 2.69
C VAL A 318 -4.25 -0.02 2.85
N SER A 319 -3.59 0.07 4.02
CA SER A 319 -2.36 -0.66 4.31
C SER A 319 -2.60 -2.17 4.37
N GLU A 320 -3.70 -2.62 4.96
CA GLU A 320 -4.09 -4.03 5.02
C GLU A 320 -4.42 -4.54 3.61
N GLY A 321 -5.18 -3.76 2.82
CA GLY A 321 -5.45 -4.10 1.42
C GLY A 321 -4.19 -4.16 0.55
N LEU A 322 -3.16 -3.35 0.80
CA LEU A 322 -1.89 -3.41 0.09
C LEU A 322 -1.00 -4.58 0.52
N ILE A 323 -1.10 -5.01 1.78
CA ILE A 323 -0.36 -6.18 2.31
C ILE A 323 -0.99 -7.50 1.83
N ASP A 324 -2.31 -7.53 1.70
CA ASP A 324 -3.09 -8.67 1.20
C ASP A 324 -3.26 -8.68 -0.32
N ASN A 325 -2.68 -7.72 -1.06
CA ASN A 325 -2.69 -7.75 -2.52
C ASN A 325 -1.75 -8.85 -3.04
N ASP A 326 -2.28 -10.07 -2.96
CA ASP A 326 -1.90 -11.32 -3.62
C ASP A 326 -1.88 -11.22 -5.17
N LEU A 327 -2.18 -10.03 -5.71
CA LEU A 327 -2.42 -9.69 -7.11
C LEU A 327 -1.19 -9.74 -8.04
N THR A 328 0.01 -10.06 -7.55
CA THR A 328 1.23 -9.91 -8.39
C THR A 328 1.25 -10.88 -9.57
N ASP A 329 0.60 -12.03 -9.47
CA ASP A 329 0.54 -13.03 -10.55
C ASP A 329 -0.90 -13.37 -11.00
N ASP A 330 -1.95 -12.85 -10.36
CA ASP A 330 -3.36 -13.19 -10.69
C ASP A 330 -3.72 -12.84 -12.14
N HIS A 331 -3.20 -11.72 -12.64
CA HIS A 331 -3.39 -11.30 -14.03
C HIS A 331 -2.72 -12.25 -15.05
N LEU A 332 -1.82 -13.13 -14.60
CA LEU A 332 -1.16 -14.15 -15.42
C LEU A 332 -1.91 -15.49 -15.39
N ASP A 333 -2.91 -15.65 -14.51
CA ASP A 333 -3.72 -16.87 -14.44
C ASP A 333 -4.78 -16.90 -15.53
N VAL A 334 -4.33 -17.12 -16.76
CA VAL A 334 -5.18 -17.21 -17.94
C VAL A 334 -5.43 -18.66 -18.32
N SER A 335 -6.68 -19.05 -18.59
CA SER A 335 -7.01 -20.42 -19.03
C SER A 335 -6.74 -20.65 -20.52
N LEU A 336 -6.66 -19.58 -21.31
CA LEU A 336 -6.51 -19.59 -22.77
C LEU A 336 -7.70 -20.16 -23.57
N ALA A 337 -8.80 -20.50 -22.90
CA ALA A 337 -9.96 -21.12 -23.54
C ALA A 337 -10.69 -20.17 -24.52
N GLN A 338 -10.81 -18.90 -24.16
CA GLN A 338 -11.45 -17.90 -25.04
C GLN A 338 -10.56 -17.57 -26.24
N GLU A 339 -9.25 -17.49 -26.02
CA GLU A 339 -8.24 -17.31 -27.06
C GLU A 339 -8.29 -18.45 -28.09
N GLU A 340 -8.37 -19.69 -27.62
CA GLU A 340 -8.56 -20.87 -28.48
C GLU A 340 -9.84 -20.75 -29.32
N GLN A 341 -10.96 -20.33 -28.70
CA GLN A 341 -12.22 -20.15 -29.41
C GLN A 341 -12.13 -19.08 -30.50
N PHE A 342 -11.57 -17.91 -30.20
CA PHE A 342 -11.40 -16.85 -31.19
C PHE A 342 -10.42 -17.25 -32.29
N LEU A 343 -9.30 -17.89 -31.96
CA LEU A 343 -8.36 -18.38 -32.95
C LEU A 343 -9.05 -19.32 -33.95
N MET A 344 -9.82 -20.28 -33.47
CA MET A 344 -10.55 -21.22 -34.32
C MET A 344 -11.63 -20.52 -35.16
N GLU A 345 -12.35 -19.54 -34.61
CA GLU A 345 -13.32 -18.72 -35.34
C GLU A 345 -12.62 -18.00 -36.51
N TYR A 346 -11.54 -17.25 -36.28
CA TYR A 346 -10.87 -16.48 -37.33
C TYR A 346 -10.13 -17.34 -38.34
N LEU A 347 -9.57 -18.49 -37.93
CA LEU A 347 -9.01 -19.47 -38.87
C LEU A 347 -10.09 -20.01 -39.81
N SER A 348 -11.30 -20.29 -39.29
CA SER A 348 -12.42 -20.75 -40.13
C SER A 348 -12.88 -19.70 -41.14
N LEU A 349 -12.79 -18.41 -40.79
CA LEU A 349 -13.15 -17.28 -41.67
C LEU A 349 -12.09 -16.97 -42.73
N LEU A 350 -10.88 -17.53 -42.60
CA LEU A 350 -9.78 -17.40 -43.55
C LEU A 350 -9.69 -18.56 -44.55
N ASN A 351 -10.47 -19.62 -44.33
CA ASN A 351 -10.51 -20.82 -45.18
C ASN A 351 -11.40 -20.65 -46.40
#